data_AF-A0A923R219-F1
#
_entry.id   AF-A0A923R219-F1
#
_cell.length_a   1.000
_cell.length_b   1.000
_cell.length_c   1.000
_cell.angle_alpha   90.00
_cell.angle_beta   90.00
_cell.angle_gamma   90.00
#
_symmetry.space_group_name_H-M   'P 1'
#
loop_
_entity.id
_entity.type
_entity.pdbx_description
1 polymer ?
#
loop_
_entity_poly.entity_id
_entity_poly.type
_entity_poly.pdbx_seq_one_letter_code
_entity_poly.pdbx_strand_id
1 'polypeptide(L)'
;MFLLLLYSNSTYCAPGCPTIPAQPTFNPATATALPSMAPYIAGAIYKLASNPQTISGDYTPANNNTVYIQAGEVLNIEGNFIQAGAIYILSGGTLNFTNATSTGVSNTGVIYVYGTMNVTAILALNNGSDVRVGSTGVVSGPIIKMNSSSVLVVEGAVKLTELQIVSNNTKTCINNNGCIRANDLTNSLGGGPSDVIQNGASSSGTVYISGSTCPSGSGLTSSPTKVCFAGAGPCTSFGTSTVTYNCSPSGACAITPLPVHLLNFNAVKSEKGVKCEWAINDSYDSKEFLIEKSQDGKNWILVSVVPVVNKSNSVQSYTITDSFAGSNIWYYRLSERSIYNELTALLISYLDLGDGQNDPIILIYPNPCQGELNIHISNNVEKAIVEVLNLEGKTLLNSKLKPGVNTFDLQLLTQGIYLAKIRYDRKVFSEKIVISFQE
;
A
#
# COMPACT_ATOMS: atom_id res chain seq x y z
N MET A 1 -14.61 -47.44 22.61
CA MET A 1 -14.12 -46.09 22.97
C MET A 1 -13.11 -45.69 21.91
N PHE A 2 -13.59 -45.02 20.87
CA PHE A 2 -12.78 -44.53 19.74
C PHE A 2 -11.99 -43.30 20.19
N LEU A 3 -10.67 -43.29 20.02
CA LEU A 3 -9.87 -42.07 20.10
C LEU A 3 -9.37 -41.74 18.69
N LEU A 4 -9.92 -40.65 18.15
CA LEU A 4 -9.53 -40.05 16.87
C LEU A 4 -8.10 -39.50 17.02
N LEU A 5 -7.13 -40.08 16.30
CA LEU A 5 -5.86 -39.42 16.02
C LEU A 5 -6.06 -38.52 14.79
N LEU A 6 -6.16 -37.22 15.03
CA LEU A 6 -6.07 -36.20 13.99
C LEU A 6 -4.63 -36.17 13.47
N TYR A 7 -4.39 -36.76 12.30
CA TYR A 7 -3.19 -36.52 11.52
C TYR A 7 -3.24 -35.08 10.99
N SER A 8 -2.41 -34.19 11.54
CA SER A 8 -2.08 -32.93 10.88
C SER A 8 -1.10 -33.23 9.75
N ASN A 9 -1.53 -33.03 8.50
CA ASN A 9 -0.67 -33.06 7.32
C ASN A 9 0.41 -31.97 7.42
N SER A 10 1.56 -32.28 8.00
CA SER A 10 2.76 -31.46 7.86
C SER A 10 3.41 -31.82 6.52
N THR A 11 3.20 -30.97 5.51
CA THR A 11 3.94 -31.01 4.25
C THR A 11 5.43 -30.89 4.53
N TYR A 12 6.21 -31.90 4.11
CA TYR A 12 7.66 -31.85 4.18
C TYR A 12 8.14 -30.61 3.38
N CYS A 13 9.11 -29.87 3.90
CA CYS A 13 9.81 -28.79 3.18
C CYS A 13 11.18 -29.31 2.71
N ALA A 14 11.71 -28.77 1.61
CA ALA A 14 13.10 -29.04 1.24
C ALA A 14 14.04 -28.63 2.39
N PRO A 15 15.22 -29.27 2.55
CA PRO A 15 16.11 -28.99 3.67
C PRO A 15 16.41 -27.49 3.77
N GLY A 16 15.93 -26.84 4.83
CA GLY A 16 16.24 -25.43 5.12
C GLY A 16 15.21 -24.38 4.71
N CYS A 17 14.04 -24.74 4.15
CA CYS A 17 12.90 -23.84 4.00
C CYS A 17 11.97 -23.89 5.23
N PRO A 18 11.68 -22.77 5.91
CA PRO A 18 10.76 -22.77 7.04
C PRO A 18 9.31 -22.96 6.60
N THR A 19 8.50 -23.59 7.45
CA THR A 19 7.07 -23.78 7.21
C THR A 19 6.30 -22.49 7.48
N ILE A 20 5.19 -22.32 6.75
CA ILE A 20 4.18 -21.31 7.10
C ILE A 20 3.19 -22.00 8.05
N PRO A 21 2.96 -21.48 9.27
CA PRO A 21 1.94 -22.04 10.15
C PRO A 21 0.55 -21.88 9.52
N ALA A 22 -0.42 -22.67 9.97
CA ALA A 22 -1.81 -22.39 9.63
C ALA A 22 -2.20 -21.00 10.15
N GLN A 23 -3.10 -20.31 9.43
CA GLN A 23 -3.61 -19.02 9.89
C GLN A 23 -4.20 -19.17 11.30
N PRO A 24 -3.71 -18.40 12.29
CA PRO A 24 -4.18 -18.51 13.66
C PRO A 24 -5.62 -17.99 13.82
N THR A 25 -6.36 -18.57 14.76
CA THR A 25 -7.60 -17.98 15.26
C THR A 25 -7.25 -16.87 16.26
N PHE A 26 -7.66 -15.63 15.97
CA PHE A 26 -7.38 -14.50 16.84
C PHE A 26 -8.59 -14.17 17.71
N ASN A 27 -8.38 -14.03 19.03
CA ASN A 27 -9.39 -13.57 19.98
C ASN A 27 -9.10 -12.11 20.40
N PRO A 28 -9.87 -11.12 19.95
CA PRO A 28 -9.64 -9.71 20.28
C PRO A 28 -9.79 -9.36 21.77
N ALA A 29 -10.41 -10.23 22.58
CA ALA A 29 -10.60 -10.01 24.02
C ALA A 29 -9.30 -10.20 24.82
N THR A 30 -8.35 -10.96 24.31
CA THR A 30 -7.05 -11.21 24.95
C THR A 30 -5.96 -10.25 24.47
N ALA A 31 -6.31 -9.31 23.60
CA ALA A 31 -5.36 -8.41 22.95
C ALA A 31 -5.44 -6.99 23.50
N THR A 32 -4.28 -6.37 23.65
CA THR A 32 -4.14 -4.96 24.03
C THR A 32 -4.25 -4.07 22.81
N ALA A 33 -4.73 -2.85 22.96
CA ALA A 33 -4.72 -1.87 21.86
C ALA A 33 -3.27 -1.52 21.47
N LEU A 34 -2.96 -1.55 20.17
CA LEU A 34 -1.66 -1.21 19.63
C LEU A 34 -1.38 0.30 19.80
N PRO A 35 -0.33 0.70 20.53
CA PRO A 35 0.09 2.09 20.59
C PRO A 35 0.49 2.64 19.22
N SER A 36 0.19 3.91 18.93
CA SER A 36 0.63 4.59 17.70
C SER A 36 2.13 4.90 17.67
N MET A 37 2.80 4.83 18.83
CA MET A 37 4.24 5.03 19.01
C MET A 37 4.74 4.24 20.22
N ALA A 38 6.06 4.01 20.29
CA ALA A 38 6.72 3.40 21.44
C ALA A 38 6.41 4.14 22.77
N PRO A 39 6.48 3.47 23.94
CA PRO A 39 7.00 2.12 24.16
C PRO A 39 5.97 1.00 23.93
N TYR A 40 6.46 -0.14 23.48
CA TYR A 40 5.67 -1.37 23.35
C TYR A 40 5.94 -2.32 24.52
N ILE A 41 4.91 -3.04 24.96
CA ILE A 41 4.96 -3.98 26.08
C ILE A 41 5.54 -5.30 25.56
N ALA A 42 6.61 -5.80 26.17
CA ALA A 42 7.26 -7.04 25.77
C ALA A 42 6.30 -8.25 25.85
N GLY A 43 6.28 -9.06 24.78
CA GLY A 43 5.43 -10.25 24.65
C GLY A 43 3.95 -9.94 24.48
N ALA A 44 3.55 -8.68 24.28
CA ALA A 44 2.15 -8.34 24.14
C ALA A 44 1.55 -8.81 22.80
N ILE A 45 0.29 -9.22 22.87
CA ILE A 45 -0.57 -9.45 21.71
C ILE A 45 -1.39 -8.17 21.47
N TYR A 46 -1.27 -7.60 20.29
CA TYR A 46 -1.90 -6.36 19.90
C TYR A 46 -3.03 -6.57 18.89
N LYS A 47 -4.11 -5.82 19.09
CA LYS A 47 -5.13 -5.48 18.07
C LYS A 47 -5.01 -4.02 17.72
N LEU A 48 -5.52 -3.62 16.57
CA LEU A 48 -5.54 -2.21 16.19
C LEU A 48 -6.41 -1.40 17.15
N ALA A 49 -5.95 -0.19 17.46
CA ALA A 49 -6.65 0.79 18.29
C ALA A 49 -7.64 1.66 17.47
N SER A 50 -7.41 1.76 16.16
CA SER A 50 -8.26 2.47 15.20
C SER A 50 -8.25 1.76 13.85
N ASN A 51 -9.23 2.04 13.00
CA ASN A 51 -9.24 1.53 11.63
C ASN A 51 -9.58 2.66 10.65
N PRO A 52 -8.64 3.08 9.77
CA PRO A 52 -7.24 2.65 9.70
C PRO A 52 -6.42 3.08 10.95
N GLN A 53 -5.33 2.37 11.24
CA GLN A 53 -4.30 2.79 12.19
C GLN A 53 -3.00 3.11 11.46
N THR A 54 -2.33 4.18 11.89
CA THR A 54 -1.00 4.56 11.38
C THR A 54 0.02 4.57 12.52
N ILE A 55 1.19 3.97 12.28
CA ILE A 55 2.40 4.15 13.08
C ILE A 55 3.32 5.08 12.30
N SER A 56 3.46 6.31 12.79
CA SER A 56 4.39 7.29 12.22
C SER A 56 5.80 7.05 12.77
N GLY A 57 6.73 6.70 11.89
CA GLY A 57 8.10 6.30 12.25
C GLY A 57 8.28 4.80 12.41
N ASP A 58 9.39 4.40 13.04
CA ASP A 58 9.79 3.00 13.16
C ASP A 58 8.92 2.24 14.17
N TYR A 59 8.29 1.16 13.71
CA TYR A 59 7.70 0.15 14.57
C TYR A 59 8.81 -0.73 15.17
N THR A 60 9.08 -0.53 16.46
CA THR A 60 10.15 -1.20 17.21
C THR A 60 9.58 -2.10 18.31
N PRO A 61 8.94 -3.24 17.98
CA PRO A 61 8.40 -4.13 19.01
C PRO A 61 9.45 -4.50 20.06
N ALA A 62 9.04 -4.51 21.32
CA ALA A 62 9.79 -5.24 22.34
C ALA A 62 9.77 -6.74 21.99
N ASN A 63 10.84 -7.47 22.34
CA ASN A 63 11.05 -8.86 21.92
C ASN A 63 9.78 -9.72 22.07
N ASN A 64 9.35 -10.36 20.98
CA ASN A 64 8.21 -11.28 20.86
C ASN A 64 6.81 -10.65 20.85
N ASN A 65 6.69 -9.35 20.58
CA ASN A 65 5.37 -8.75 20.39
C ASN A 65 4.70 -9.29 19.12
N THR A 66 3.38 -9.47 19.19
CA THR A 66 2.58 -9.95 18.06
C THR A 66 1.47 -8.96 17.75
N VAL A 67 1.35 -8.53 16.50
CA VAL A 67 0.24 -7.70 16.01
C VAL A 67 -0.67 -8.53 15.12
N TYR A 68 -1.97 -8.45 15.34
CA TYR A 68 -2.97 -9.02 14.45
C TYR A 68 -3.72 -7.93 13.70
N ILE A 69 -3.81 -8.06 12.38
CA ILE A 69 -4.63 -7.24 11.50
C ILE A 69 -5.75 -8.14 10.97
N GLN A 70 -6.98 -7.88 11.40
CA GLN A 70 -8.16 -8.68 11.07
C GLN A 70 -8.77 -8.28 9.71
N ALA A 71 -9.77 -9.04 9.27
CA ALA A 71 -10.51 -8.73 8.05
C ALA A 71 -11.11 -7.32 8.09
N GLY A 72 -10.87 -6.52 7.06
CA GLY A 72 -11.33 -5.13 6.95
C GLY A 72 -10.50 -4.11 7.75
N GLU A 73 -9.49 -4.56 8.50
CA GLU A 73 -8.56 -3.69 9.21
C GLU A 73 -7.36 -3.28 8.34
N VAL A 74 -6.91 -2.04 8.52
CA VAL A 74 -5.78 -1.48 7.79
C VAL A 74 -4.76 -0.91 8.78
N LEU A 75 -3.52 -1.42 8.73
CA LEU A 75 -2.37 -0.85 9.42
C LEU A 75 -1.42 -0.21 8.42
N ASN A 76 -1.06 1.06 8.64
CA ASN A 76 -0.03 1.76 7.89
C ASN A 76 1.22 1.93 8.77
N ILE A 77 2.39 1.57 8.24
CA ILE A 77 3.69 1.82 8.88
C ILE A 77 4.48 2.76 7.96
N GLU A 78 4.74 3.97 8.45
CA GLU A 78 5.45 5.02 7.71
C GLU A 78 6.98 4.94 7.89
N GLY A 79 7.48 4.12 8.82
CA GLY A 79 8.90 3.86 9.04
C GLY A 79 9.31 2.42 8.79
N ASN A 80 10.24 1.91 9.61
CA ASN A 80 10.77 0.55 9.56
C ASN A 80 10.09 -0.40 10.55
N PHE A 81 10.16 -1.70 10.32
CA PHE A 81 9.85 -2.76 11.30
C PHE A 81 11.17 -3.34 11.86
N ILE A 82 11.57 -2.89 13.04
CA ILE A 82 12.90 -3.17 13.59
C ILE A 82 12.74 -3.93 14.90
N GLN A 83 13.40 -5.09 15.05
CA GLN A 83 13.43 -5.95 16.26
C GLN A 83 12.54 -7.21 16.18
N ALA A 84 12.81 -8.16 17.07
CA ALA A 84 12.15 -9.45 17.14
C ALA A 84 10.66 -9.31 17.54
N GLY A 85 9.78 -9.71 16.62
CA GLY A 85 8.33 -9.68 16.79
C GLY A 85 7.62 -10.23 15.56
N ALA A 86 6.31 -10.40 15.64
CA ALA A 86 5.49 -10.92 14.56
C ALA A 86 4.35 -9.97 14.18
N ILE A 87 4.08 -9.85 12.88
CA ILE A 87 2.84 -9.25 12.38
C ILE A 87 2.08 -10.33 11.63
N TYR A 88 0.83 -10.58 12.03
CA TYR A 88 -0.11 -11.47 11.35
C TYR A 88 -1.15 -10.63 10.62
N ILE A 89 -1.07 -10.63 9.30
CA ILE A 89 -2.10 -10.09 8.42
C ILE A 89 -3.06 -11.24 8.14
N LEU A 90 -4.19 -11.29 8.83
CA LEU A 90 -5.20 -12.33 8.60
C LEU A 90 -5.88 -12.09 7.24
N SER A 91 -6.54 -13.12 6.70
CA SER A 91 -7.33 -13.02 5.48
C SER A 91 -8.30 -11.82 5.53
N GLY A 92 -8.24 -10.98 4.50
CA GLY A 92 -9.01 -9.72 4.41
C GLY A 92 -8.41 -8.52 5.16
N GLY A 93 -7.35 -8.69 5.95
CA GLY A 93 -6.61 -7.60 6.58
C GLY A 93 -5.56 -6.99 5.65
N THR A 94 -5.15 -5.75 5.90
CA THR A 94 -4.19 -5.02 5.07
C THR A 94 -3.06 -4.39 5.88
N LEU A 95 -1.82 -4.62 5.46
CA LEU A 95 -0.64 -3.88 5.93
C LEU A 95 -0.06 -3.05 4.78
N ASN A 96 0.14 -1.75 5.01
CA ASN A 96 0.81 -0.87 4.06
C ASN A 96 2.13 -0.34 4.66
N PHE A 97 3.22 -0.50 3.92
CA PHE A 97 4.47 0.22 4.14
C PHE A 97 4.52 1.44 3.22
N THR A 98 4.40 2.62 3.81
CA THR A 98 4.17 3.89 3.09
C THR A 98 5.40 4.81 3.05
N ASN A 99 6.57 4.34 3.49
CA ASN A 99 7.79 5.15 3.44
C ASN A 99 8.24 5.39 1.98
N ALA A 100 8.53 6.66 1.66
CA ALA A 100 8.90 7.10 0.31
C ALA A 100 10.26 6.56 -0.19
N THR A 101 11.13 6.07 0.70
CA THR A 101 12.51 5.70 0.35
C THR A 101 12.79 4.21 0.55
N SER A 102 12.75 3.73 1.80
CA SER A 102 12.90 2.32 2.13
C SER A 102 12.32 2.03 3.51
N THR A 103 11.70 0.86 3.66
CA THR A 103 11.32 0.27 4.93
C THR A 103 12.12 -1.02 5.14
N GLY A 104 12.73 -1.19 6.30
CA GLY A 104 13.40 -2.43 6.69
C GLY A 104 12.53 -3.34 7.56
N VAL A 105 12.56 -4.65 7.32
CA VAL A 105 12.31 -5.66 8.36
C VAL A 105 13.67 -6.17 8.82
N SER A 106 13.93 -6.17 10.12
CA SER A 106 15.26 -6.55 10.62
C SER A 106 15.23 -7.25 11.97
N ASN A 107 16.37 -7.86 12.33
CA ASN A 107 16.66 -8.43 13.64
C ASN A 107 15.62 -9.49 14.03
N THR A 108 15.42 -10.48 13.17
CA THR A 108 14.48 -11.61 13.35
C THR A 108 12.99 -11.27 13.41
N GLY A 109 12.59 -10.07 12.98
CA GLY A 109 11.18 -9.74 12.76
C GLY A 109 10.54 -10.62 11.68
N VAL A 110 9.29 -11.05 11.90
CA VAL A 110 8.55 -11.94 11.00
C VAL A 110 7.21 -11.33 10.59
N ILE A 111 6.90 -11.31 9.30
CA ILE A 111 5.57 -10.93 8.80
C ILE A 111 4.91 -12.17 8.19
N TYR A 112 3.76 -12.56 8.74
CA TYR A 112 2.88 -13.59 8.20
C TYR A 112 1.75 -12.94 7.41
N VAL A 113 1.71 -13.19 6.11
CA VAL A 113 0.75 -12.58 5.17
C VAL A 113 -0.28 -13.63 4.75
N TYR A 114 -1.49 -13.56 5.30
CA TYR A 114 -2.68 -14.30 4.82
C TYR A 114 -3.72 -13.39 4.17
N GLY A 115 -3.65 -12.08 4.44
CA GLY A 115 -4.38 -11.02 3.72
C GLY A 115 -3.47 -10.31 2.71
N THR A 116 -3.48 -8.96 2.73
CA THR A 116 -2.75 -8.13 1.76
C THR A 116 -1.62 -7.36 2.42
N MET A 117 -0.43 -7.36 1.81
CA MET A 117 0.68 -6.46 2.15
C MET A 117 1.07 -5.61 0.94
N ASN A 118 1.09 -4.28 1.11
CA ASN A 118 1.52 -3.35 0.07
C ASN A 118 2.79 -2.61 0.50
N VAL A 119 3.73 -2.48 -0.42
CA VAL A 119 4.99 -1.74 -0.24
C VAL A 119 5.02 -0.63 -1.29
N THR A 120 5.23 0.61 -0.85
CA THR A 120 5.25 1.79 -1.74
C THR A 120 6.62 2.07 -2.37
N ALA A 121 7.71 1.65 -1.72
CA ALA A 121 9.08 1.78 -2.18
C ALA A 121 9.86 0.46 -1.97
N ILE A 122 11.00 0.49 -1.29
CA ILE A 122 11.82 -0.70 -1.04
C ILE A 122 11.42 -1.34 0.28
N LEU A 123 11.12 -2.63 0.30
CA LEU A 123 11.10 -3.45 1.52
C LEU A 123 12.42 -4.20 1.66
N ALA A 124 13.28 -3.77 2.58
CA ALA A 124 14.57 -4.39 2.85
C ALA A 124 14.46 -5.42 3.98
N LEU A 125 14.69 -6.69 3.68
CA LEU A 125 14.79 -7.77 4.66
C LEU A 125 16.25 -7.96 5.08
N ASN A 126 16.55 -7.87 6.36
CA ASN A 126 17.91 -7.91 6.91
C ASN A 126 17.99 -8.71 8.21
N ASN A 127 19.20 -9.14 8.59
CA ASN A 127 19.52 -9.71 9.91
C ASN A 127 18.52 -10.79 10.38
N GLY A 128 18.31 -11.81 9.54
CA GLY A 128 17.46 -12.96 9.86
C GLY A 128 15.96 -12.67 9.88
N SER A 129 15.49 -11.56 9.27
CA SER A 129 14.07 -11.26 9.15
C SER A 129 13.36 -12.13 8.11
N ASP A 130 12.08 -12.39 8.34
CA ASP A 130 11.26 -13.23 7.48
C ASP A 130 10.01 -12.52 6.95
N VAL A 131 9.65 -12.78 5.70
CA VAL A 131 8.30 -12.58 5.17
C VAL A 131 7.76 -13.92 4.71
N ARG A 132 6.59 -14.32 5.22
CA ARG A 132 5.96 -15.61 4.96
C ARG A 132 4.55 -15.39 4.42
N VAL A 133 4.36 -15.66 3.14
CA VAL A 133 3.12 -15.44 2.40
C VAL A 133 2.34 -16.73 2.33
N GLY A 134 1.30 -16.87 3.16
CA GLY A 134 0.41 -18.04 3.15
C GLY A 134 -0.42 -18.13 1.87
N SER A 135 -1.14 -19.23 1.68
CA SER A 135 -1.86 -19.55 0.42
C SER A 135 -2.89 -18.51 -0.04
N THR A 136 -3.45 -17.71 0.86
CA THR A 136 -4.37 -16.60 0.56
C THR A 136 -3.69 -15.24 0.58
N GLY A 137 -2.43 -15.20 1.00
CA GLY A 137 -1.65 -14.00 1.16
C GLY A 137 -1.22 -13.42 -0.18
N VAL A 138 -1.27 -12.09 -0.26
CA VAL A 138 -0.76 -11.36 -1.41
C VAL A 138 0.16 -10.24 -0.98
N VAL A 139 1.32 -10.17 -1.62
CA VAL A 139 2.30 -9.08 -1.43
C VAL A 139 2.48 -8.32 -2.74
N SER A 140 2.42 -6.99 -2.67
CA SER A 140 2.60 -6.10 -3.81
C SER A 140 3.61 -5.01 -3.49
N GLY A 141 4.45 -4.63 -4.44
CA GLY A 141 5.27 -3.43 -4.33
C GLY A 141 6.29 -3.28 -5.44
N PRO A 142 7.09 -2.21 -5.45
CA PRO A 142 8.11 -2.07 -6.47
C PRO A 142 9.29 -3.00 -6.16
N ILE A 143 9.86 -2.98 -4.94
CA ILE A 143 11.10 -3.73 -4.66
C ILE A 143 11.03 -4.47 -3.32
N ILE A 144 11.38 -5.76 -3.31
CA ILE A 144 11.85 -6.46 -2.10
C ILE A 144 13.35 -6.69 -2.24
N LYS A 145 14.11 -6.25 -1.24
CA LYS A 145 15.56 -6.40 -1.17
C LYS A 145 15.96 -7.30 -0.01
N MET A 146 16.57 -8.43 -0.29
CA MET A 146 16.93 -9.44 0.71
C MET A 146 18.42 -9.40 1.03
N ASN A 147 18.80 -9.44 2.31
CA ASN A 147 20.19 -9.46 2.77
C ASN A 147 20.31 -10.17 4.14
N SER A 148 21.53 -10.60 4.49
CA SER A 148 21.94 -10.98 5.86
C SER A 148 21.00 -12.01 6.52
N SER A 149 20.97 -13.22 5.98
CA SER A 149 20.18 -14.36 6.44
C SER A 149 18.65 -14.18 6.41
N SER A 150 18.14 -13.18 5.70
CA SER A 150 16.69 -12.98 5.54
C SER A 150 16.02 -14.09 4.71
N VAL A 151 14.75 -14.39 5.02
CA VAL A 151 13.98 -15.43 4.32
C VAL A 151 12.68 -14.87 3.73
N LEU A 152 12.36 -15.27 2.50
CA LEU A 152 11.06 -15.06 1.88
C LEU A 152 10.43 -16.44 1.60
N VAL A 153 9.28 -16.74 2.18
CA VAL A 153 8.52 -17.98 1.91
C VAL A 153 7.21 -17.64 1.23
N VAL A 154 6.88 -18.33 0.14
CA VAL A 154 5.72 -18.02 -0.71
C VAL A 154 4.89 -19.27 -0.97
N GLU A 155 3.70 -19.30 -0.39
CA GLU A 155 2.58 -20.21 -0.72
C GLU A 155 1.43 -19.48 -1.43
N GLY A 156 1.31 -18.16 -1.25
CA GLY A 156 0.37 -17.29 -1.96
C GLY A 156 1.00 -16.62 -3.18
N ALA A 157 0.77 -15.32 -3.36
CA ALA A 157 1.39 -14.57 -4.46
C ALA A 157 2.19 -13.34 -4.01
N VAL A 158 3.25 -13.08 -4.76
CA VAL A 158 4.11 -11.90 -4.63
C VAL A 158 4.23 -11.24 -6.00
N LYS A 159 3.84 -9.97 -6.14
CA LYS A 159 3.96 -9.15 -7.36
C LYS A 159 4.92 -7.98 -7.11
N LEU A 160 6.02 -7.96 -7.84
CA LEU A 160 7.09 -6.96 -7.71
C LEU A 160 7.45 -6.33 -9.04
N THR A 161 8.05 -5.13 -8.99
CA THR A 161 8.85 -4.65 -10.12
C THR A 161 10.19 -5.39 -10.11
N GLU A 162 10.84 -5.48 -8.96
CA GLU A 162 12.13 -6.16 -8.82
C GLU A 162 12.21 -6.96 -7.52
N LEU A 163 12.76 -8.17 -7.61
CA LEU A 163 13.25 -8.91 -6.46
C LEU A 163 14.78 -8.83 -6.43
N GLN A 164 15.34 -8.11 -5.46
CA GLN A 164 16.78 -7.91 -5.29
C GLN A 164 17.32 -8.85 -4.22
N ILE A 165 18.30 -9.68 -4.57
CA ILE A 165 18.94 -10.59 -3.62
C ILE A 165 20.40 -10.18 -3.47
N VAL A 166 20.73 -9.65 -2.28
CA VAL A 166 22.08 -9.24 -1.89
C VAL A 166 22.61 -10.31 -0.93
N SER A 167 23.36 -11.25 -1.48
CA SER A 167 23.48 -12.60 -0.91
C SER A 167 24.47 -12.66 0.25
N ASN A 168 23.94 -12.77 1.47
CA ASN A 168 24.65 -13.20 2.69
C ASN A 168 23.77 -14.25 3.40
N ASN A 169 23.67 -15.48 2.86
CA ASN A 169 22.83 -16.57 3.39
C ASN A 169 21.30 -16.32 3.33
N THR A 170 20.84 -15.52 2.37
CA THR A 170 19.41 -15.26 2.12
C THR A 170 18.73 -16.45 1.45
N LYS A 171 17.43 -16.67 1.70
CA LYS A 171 16.67 -17.79 1.09
C LYS A 171 15.31 -17.37 0.59
N THR A 172 14.98 -17.70 -0.66
CA THR A 172 13.61 -17.60 -1.19
C THR A 172 13.03 -19.01 -1.38
N CYS A 173 11.93 -19.31 -0.72
CA CYS A 173 11.27 -20.61 -0.74
C CYS A 173 9.89 -20.48 -1.36
N ILE A 174 9.56 -21.33 -2.33
CA ILE A 174 8.24 -21.36 -2.96
C ILE A 174 7.63 -22.73 -2.71
N ASN A 175 6.47 -22.75 -2.05
CA ASN A 175 5.78 -23.95 -1.58
C ASN A 175 4.34 -23.95 -2.12
N ASN A 176 3.64 -25.09 -2.10
CA ASN A 176 2.18 -25.18 -2.29
C ASN A 176 1.59 -24.31 -3.44
N ASN A 177 2.13 -24.41 -4.66
CA ASN A 177 1.73 -23.59 -5.83
C ASN A 177 1.88 -22.07 -5.67
N GLY A 178 2.69 -21.60 -4.71
CA GLY A 178 3.01 -20.19 -4.56
C GLY A 178 3.61 -19.60 -5.82
N CYS A 179 3.42 -18.29 -6.02
CA CYS A 179 3.96 -17.58 -7.17
C CYS A 179 4.67 -16.29 -6.82
N ILE A 180 5.79 -16.05 -7.50
CA ILE A 180 6.48 -14.77 -7.52
C ILE A 180 6.43 -14.23 -8.95
N ARG A 181 5.84 -13.05 -9.15
CA ARG A 181 5.89 -12.30 -10.41
C ARG A 181 6.77 -11.08 -10.20
N ALA A 182 7.82 -10.95 -10.99
CA ALA A 182 8.69 -9.78 -10.99
C ALA A 182 8.97 -9.30 -12.42
N ASN A 183 9.19 -8.00 -12.64
CA ASN A 183 9.76 -7.56 -13.92
C ASN A 183 11.24 -7.95 -13.98
N ASP A 184 11.98 -7.74 -12.90
CA ASP A 184 13.39 -8.09 -12.84
C ASP A 184 13.74 -8.90 -11.59
N LEU A 185 14.78 -9.71 -11.70
CA LEU A 185 15.34 -10.52 -10.64
C LEU A 185 16.85 -10.33 -10.66
N THR A 186 17.39 -9.67 -9.63
CA THR A 186 18.82 -9.40 -9.53
C THR A 186 19.43 -10.18 -8.38
N ASN A 187 20.63 -10.72 -8.60
CA ASN A 187 21.38 -11.44 -7.58
C ASN A 187 22.82 -10.91 -7.52
N SER A 188 23.15 -10.17 -6.47
CA SER A 188 24.48 -9.65 -6.22
C SER A 188 25.15 -10.47 -5.11
N LEU A 189 26.05 -11.38 -5.51
CA LEU A 189 26.74 -12.32 -4.62
C LEU A 189 27.72 -11.62 -3.68
N GLY A 190 27.34 -11.52 -2.42
CA GLY A 190 28.24 -11.24 -1.31
C GLY A 190 28.93 -12.50 -0.82
N GLY A 191 29.81 -13.12 -1.62
CA GLY A 191 30.80 -14.09 -1.14
C GLY A 191 30.33 -15.39 -0.42
N GLY A 192 29.05 -15.78 -0.45
CA GLY A 192 28.54 -16.99 0.21
C GLY A 192 27.77 -17.96 -0.70
N PRO A 193 27.68 -19.26 -0.35
CA PRO A 193 26.90 -20.25 -1.11
C PRO A 193 25.42 -19.84 -1.06
N SER A 194 24.88 -19.44 -2.21
CA SER A 194 23.56 -18.83 -2.29
C SER A 194 22.61 -19.80 -2.98
N ASP A 195 21.78 -20.48 -2.21
CA ASP A 195 20.58 -21.10 -2.76
C ASP A 195 19.51 -20.02 -2.92
N VAL A 196 19.46 -19.39 -4.08
CA VAL A 196 18.77 -18.10 -4.25
C VAL A 196 17.24 -18.29 -4.27
N ILE A 197 16.73 -19.29 -4.98
CA ILE A 197 15.32 -19.70 -4.96
C ILE A 197 15.23 -21.23 -4.89
N GLN A 198 14.44 -21.76 -3.95
CA GLN A 198 14.22 -23.19 -3.73
C GLN A 198 12.72 -23.54 -3.73
N ASN A 199 12.39 -24.80 -4.07
CA ASN A 199 11.04 -25.34 -4.00
C ASN A 199 10.85 -26.15 -2.70
N GLY A 200 9.69 -26.04 -2.04
CA GLY A 200 9.29 -26.89 -0.92
C GLY A 200 8.94 -28.32 -1.33
N ALA A 201 8.81 -29.26 -0.38
CA ALA A 201 8.74 -30.70 -0.69
C ALA A 201 7.38 -31.20 -1.21
N SER A 202 6.47 -30.32 -1.63
CA SER A 202 5.28 -30.72 -2.37
C SER A 202 4.75 -29.58 -3.26
N SER A 203 4.72 -29.82 -4.57
CA SER A 203 4.06 -29.07 -5.65
C SER A 203 4.58 -27.66 -6.03
N SER A 204 5.32 -27.64 -7.15
CA SER A 204 5.31 -26.71 -8.30
C SER A 204 5.05 -25.20 -8.06
N GLY A 205 5.79 -24.57 -7.14
CA GLY A 205 5.93 -23.11 -7.14
C GLY A 205 6.44 -22.57 -8.50
N THR A 206 5.96 -21.41 -8.92
CA THR A 206 6.37 -20.78 -10.20
C THR A 206 6.94 -19.39 -9.96
N VAL A 207 8.05 -19.07 -10.65
CA VAL A 207 8.56 -17.70 -10.75
C VAL A 207 8.26 -17.18 -12.14
N TYR A 208 7.56 -16.07 -12.25
CA TYR A 208 7.27 -15.37 -13.49
C TYR A 208 8.14 -14.12 -13.61
N ILE A 209 8.88 -13.99 -14.70
CA ILE A 209 9.76 -12.85 -14.96
C ILE A 209 9.32 -12.18 -16.26
N SER A 210 8.81 -10.95 -16.17
CA SER A 210 8.33 -10.16 -17.32
C SER A 210 9.43 -9.39 -18.05
N GLY A 211 10.60 -9.19 -17.44
CA GLY A 211 11.72 -8.49 -18.01
C GLY A 211 12.33 -9.23 -19.20
N SER A 212 12.92 -8.48 -20.12
CA SER A 212 13.58 -9.00 -21.31
C SER A 212 15.05 -9.35 -21.10
N THR A 213 15.64 -8.94 -19.97
CA THR A 213 17.04 -9.19 -19.62
C THR A 213 17.15 -10.41 -18.73
N CYS A 214 18.07 -11.31 -19.08
CA CYS A 214 18.45 -12.40 -18.20
C CYS A 214 18.97 -11.85 -16.85
N PRO A 215 18.58 -12.45 -15.72
CA PRO A 215 19.20 -12.15 -14.44
C PRO A 215 20.73 -12.23 -14.55
N SER A 216 21.40 -11.19 -14.06
CA SER A 216 22.84 -11.17 -13.91
C SER A 216 23.22 -11.85 -12.59
N GLY A 217 24.13 -12.83 -12.62
CA GLY A 217 24.58 -13.58 -11.44
C GLY A 217 24.82 -15.08 -11.69
N SER A 218 25.39 -15.79 -10.70
CA SER A 218 25.52 -17.25 -10.72
C SER A 218 24.16 -17.94 -10.63
N GLY A 219 24.12 -19.25 -10.94
CA GLY A 219 22.90 -20.07 -10.95
C GLY A 219 21.93 -19.77 -9.80
N LEU A 220 20.70 -19.36 -10.16
CA LEU A 220 19.67 -18.89 -9.23
C LEU A 220 19.01 -19.99 -8.38
N THR A 221 19.24 -21.27 -8.68
CA THR A 221 18.55 -22.35 -7.95
C THR A 221 19.44 -23.58 -7.79
N SER A 222 19.23 -24.29 -6.68
CA SER A 222 19.82 -25.60 -6.35
C SER A 222 18.78 -26.72 -6.29
N SER A 223 17.54 -26.42 -6.66
CA SER A 223 16.39 -27.31 -6.67
C SER A 223 15.54 -27.07 -7.93
N PRO A 224 14.85 -28.09 -8.48
CA PRO A 224 13.97 -27.90 -9.63
C PRO A 224 12.78 -26.98 -9.28
N THR A 225 12.88 -25.73 -9.71
CA THR A 225 11.80 -24.74 -9.71
C THR A 225 11.30 -24.53 -11.14
N LYS A 226 10.04 -24.09 -11.29
CA LYS A 226 9.50 -23.67 -12.59
C LYS A 226 9.73 -22.17 -12.74
N VAL A 227 10.50 -21.79 -13.76
CA VAL A 227 10.68 -20.39 -14.15
C VAL A 227 9.97 -20.17 -15.46
N CYS A 228 9.13 -19.15 -15.49
CA CYS A 228 8.49 -18.66 -16.67
C CYS A 228 9.11 -17.30 -17.04
N PHE A 229 9.74 -17.23 -18.21
CA PHE A 229 10.43 -16.04 -18.69
C PHE A 229 9.71 -15.47 -19.91
N ALA A 230 9.32 -14.20 -19.85
CA ALA A 230 8.59 -13.54 -20.93
C ALA A 230 9.48 -13.20 -22.14
N GLY A 231 10.80 -13.07 -21.94
CA GLY A 231 11.76 -12.80 -23.02
C GLY A 231 12.07 -14.01 -23.90
N ALA A 232 12.64 -13.74 -25.07
CA ALA A 232 13.10 -14.77 -26.02
C ALA A 232 14.62 -15.01 -25.89
N GLY A 233 15.04 -16.28 -25.93
CA GLY A 233 16.46 -16.67 -26.00
C GLY A 233 16.99 -17.41 -24.76
N PRO A 234 18.06 -18.21 -24.87
CA PRO A 234 18.52 -19.07 -23.79
C PRO A 234 19.12 -18.26 -22.64
N CYS A 235 18.50 -18.39 -21.46
CA CYS A 235 18.99 -17.84 -20.21
C CYS A 235 19.67 -18.93 -19.37
N THR A 236 20.98 -18.86 -19.22
CA THR A 236 21.78 -19.89 -18.52
C THR A 236 21.93 -19.63 -17.01
N SER A 237 21.47 -18.47 -16.52
CA SER A 237 21.64 -18.05 -15.13
C SER A 237 20.68 -18.74 -14.13
N PHE A 238 19.79 -19.63 -14.59
CA PHE A 238 18.74 -20.23 -13.74
C PHE A 238 19.11 -21.57 -13.07
N GLY A 239 20.37 -22.01 -13.16
CA GLY A 239 20.82 -23.22 -12.45
C GLY A 239 20.02 -24.47 -12.84
N THR A 240 19.49 -25.18 -11.84
CA THR A 240 18.74 -26.45 -12.02
C THR A 240 17.25 -26.26 -12.36
N SER A 241 16.81 -25.04 -12.63
CA SER A 241 15.40 -24.73 -12.91
C SER A 241 14.91 -25.28 -14.25
N THR A 242 13.63 -25.66 -14.32
CA THR A 242 12.93 -25.82 -15.61
C THR A 242 12.50 -24.44 -16.08
N VAL A 243 13.08 -23.96 -17.18
CA VAL A 243 12.76 -22.65 -17.77
C VAL A 243 11.82 -22.83 -18.97
N THR A 244 10.69 -22.14 -18.93
CA THR A 244 9.77 -21.99 -20.06
C THR A 244 9.85 -20.56 -20.57
N TYR A 245 9.95 -20.39 -21.90
CA TYR A 245 10.00 -19.09 -22.56
C TYR A 245 8.66 -18.69 -23.15
N ASN A 246 8.44 -17.38 -23.33
CA ASN A 246 7.23 -16.80 -23.94
C ASN A 246 5.92 -17.29 -23.27
N CYS A 247 5.99 -17.58 -21.98
CA CYS A 247 4.84 -18.02 -21.21
C CYS A 247 4.16 -16.84 -20.52
N SER A 248 2.89 -16.99 -20.18
CA SER A 248 2.06 -16.00 -19.48
C SER A 248 1.74 -16.48 -18.06
N PRO A 249 1.47 -15.57 -17.10
CA PRO A 249 1.08 -15.98 -15.75
C PRO A 249 -0.21 -16.79 -15.82
N SER A 250 -0.30 -17.90 -15.08
CA SER A 250 -1.52 -18.71 -14.97
C SER A 250 -1.77 -19.14 -13.52
N GLY A 251 -3.03 -19.43 -13.17
CA GLY A 251 -3.41 -19.92 -11.83
C GLY A 251 -3.24 -18.90 -10.71
N ALA A 252 -2.72 -19.33 -9.55
CA ALA A 252 -2.46 -18.46 -8.39
C ALA A 252 -1.54 -17.26 -8.71
N CYS A 253 -0.78 -17.29 -9.80
CA CYS A 253 0.02 -16.15 -10.25
C CYS A 253 -0.77 -15.05 -10.98
N ALA A 254 -2.02 -15.34 -11.34
CA ALA A 254 -2.97 -14.38 -11.89
C ALA A 254 -3.76 -13.66 -10.79
N ILE A 255 -3.52 -13.97 -9.50
CA ILE A 255 -4.11 -13.17 -8.43
C ILE A 255 -3.43 -11.81 -8.45
N THR A 256 -4.19 -10.82 -8.86
CA THR A 256 -3.88 -9.46 -8.51
C THR A 256 -4.16 -9.33 -7.01
N PRO A 257 -3.19 -8.88 -6.20
CA PRO A 257 -3.59 -8.16 -4.99
C PRO A 257 -4.57 -7.12 -5.48
N LEU A 258 -5.76 -7.03 -4.86
CA LEU A 258 -6.77 -6.04 -5.19
C LEU A 258 -6.06 -4.68 -5.24
N PRO A 259 -5.70 -4.19 -6.44
CA PRO A 259 -4.58 -3.29 -6.45
C PRO A 259 -5.13 -1.94 -6.00
N VAL A 260 -4.42 -1.32 -5.07
CA VAL A 260 -4.53 0.13 -4.93
C VAL A 260 -3.52 0.69 -5.94
N HIS A 261 -3.88 0.63 -7.22
CA HIS A 261 -3.24 1.30 -8.36
C HIS A 261 -3.80 2.72 -8.58
N LEU A 262 -4.79 3.12 -7.78
CA LEU A 262 -5.37 4.46 -7.80
C LEU A 262 -4.38 5.50 -7.30
N LEU A 263 -3.95 6.39 -8.20
CA LEU A 263 -3.08 7.52 -7.90
C LEU A 263 -3.85 8.67 -7.26
N ASN A 264 -5.07 8.94 -7.73
CA ASN A 264 -5.94 9.97 -7.20
C ASN A 264 -7.41 9.71 -7.57
N PHE A 265 -8.33 10.32 -6.83
CA PHE A 265 -9.72 10.47 -7.21
C PHE A 265 -10.28 11.76 -6.62
N ASN A 266 -10.74 12.65 -7.48
CA ASN A 266 -11.27 13.96 -7.11
C ASN A 266 -12.64 14.18 -7.74
N ALA A 267 -13.59 14.65 -6.95
CA ALA A 267 -14.86 15.19 -7.44
C ALA A 267 -14.83 16.72 -7.31
N VAL A 268 -14.93 17.44 -8.42
CA VAL A 268 -14.86 18.90 -8.47
C VAL A 268 -16.09 19.49 -9.15
N LYS A 269 -16.58 20.61 -8.63
CA LYS A 269 -17.69 21.35 -9.24
C LYS A 269 -17.27 21.87 -10.62
N SER A 270 -18.17 21.77 -11.59
CA SER A 270 -18.00 22.26 -12.96
C SER A 270 -19.29 22.95 -13.43
N GLU A 271 -19.21 23.73 -14.52
CA GLU A 271 -20.37 24.40 -15.10
C GLU A 271 -21.51 23.45 -15.49
N LYS A 272 -21.19 22.18 -15.75
CA LYS A 272 -22.14 21.15 -16.21
C LYS A 272 -22.53 20.14 -15.12
N GLY A 273 -22.19 20.40 -13.85
CA GLY A 273 -22.43 19.48 -12.73
C GLY A 273 -21.13 19.14 -11.99
N VAL A 274 -20.97 17.90 -11.52
CA VAL A 274 -19.74 17.46 -10.82
C VAL A 274 -18.86 16.67 -11.75
N LYS A 275 -17.63 17.13 -11.97
CA LYS A 275 -16.60 16.40 -12.70
C LYS A 275 -15.85 15.49 -11.74
N CYS A 276 -15.91 14.19 -11.98
CA CYS A 276 -15.09 13.21 -11.29
C CYS A 276 -13.87 12.89 -12.15
N GLU A 277 -12.68 12.89 -11.56
CA GLU A 277 -11.41 12.63 -12.24
C GLU A 277 -10.57 11.68 -11.39
N TRP A 278 -9.98 10.67 -12.03
CA TRP A 278 -9.03 9.77 -11.39
C TRP A 278 -7.94 9.35 -12.33
N ALA A 279 -6.83 8.93 -11.76
CA ALA A 279 -5.73 8.33 -12.46
C ALA A 279 -5.34 7.01 -11.79
N ILE A 280 -5.00 6.02 -12.59
CA ILE A 280 -4.48 4.73 -12.13
C ILE A 280 -3.16 4.43 -12.83
N ASN A 281 -2.26 3.70 -12.17
CA ASN A 281 -0.93 3.36 -12.72
C ASN A 281 -0.84 1.96 -13.38
N ASP A 282 -1.84 1.09 -13.22
CA ASP A 282 -1.94 -0.22 -13.85
C ASP A 282 -3.42 -0.59 -14.07
N SER A 283 -3.90 -0.65 -15.31
CA SER A 283 -5.31 -0.93 -15.66
C SER A 283 -5.53 -2.33 -16.20
N TYR A 284 -4.53 -3.21 -16.14
CA TYR A 284 -4.55 -4.46 -16.91
C TYR A 284 -5.70 -5.39 -16.52
N ASP A 285 -6.05 -5.41 -15.23
CA ASP A 285 -7.08 -6.28 -14.66
C ASP A 285 -8.40 -5.56 -14.36
N SER A 286 -8.45 -4.26 -14.65
CA SER A 286 -9.66 -3.45 -14.60
C SER A 286 -10.58 -3.79 -15.77
N LYS A 287 -11.85 -4.05 -15.49
CA LYS A 287 -12.90 -4.15 -16.52
C LYS A 287 -13.61 -2.81 -16.69
N GLU A 288 -14.06 -2.23 -15.59
CA GLU A 288 -14.79 -0.96 -15.59
C GLU A 288 -14.72 -0.28 -14.23
N PHE A 289 -14.83 1.04 -14.22
CA PHE A 289 -14.95 1.85 -13.02
C PHE A 289 -16.40 2.24 -12.81
N LEU A 290 -16.86 2.16 -11.58
CA LEU A 290 -18.19 2.59 -11.16
C LEU A 290 -18.03 3.86 -10.34
N ILE A 291 -18.68 4.93 -10.79
CA ILE A 291 -18.80 6.15 -10.00
C ILE A 291 -20.16 6.13 -9.33
N GLU A 292 -20.15 6.28 -8.02
CA GLU A 292 -21.35 6.29 -7.20
C GLU A 292 -21.40 7.57 -6.36
N LYS A 293 -22.60 8.02 -6.02
CA LYS A 293 -22.81 9.18 -5.14
C LYS A 293 -23.72 8.86 -3.98
N SER A 294 -23.54 9.58 -2.88
CA SER A 294 -24.34 9.44 -1.66
C SER A 294 -24.50 10.80 -0.97
N GLN A 295 -25.62 11.00 -0.27
CA GLN A 295 -25.80 12.16 0.61
C GLN A 295 -25.45 11.85 2.07
N ASP A 296 -25.43 10.57 2.46
CA ASP A 296 -25.23 10.11 3.84
C ASP A 296 -23.97 9.25 4.02
N GLY A 297 -23.23 8.99 2.94
CA GLY A 297 -22.04 8.13 2.90
C GLY A 297 -22.33 6.63 3.07
N LYS A 298 -23.60 6.23 3.18
CA LYS A 298 -24.04 4.85 3.47
C LYS A 298 -24.83 4.26 2.30
N ASN A 299 -25.79 5.02 1.79
CA ASN A 299 -26.63 4.63 0.66
C ASN A 299 -26.05 5.24 -0.61
N TRP A 300 -25.57 4.38 -1.50
CA TRP A 300 -24.86 4.77 -2.72
C TRP A 300 -25.73 4.57 -3.95
N ILE A 301 -25.73 5.56 -4.84
CA ILE A 301 -26.47 5.58 -6.10
C ILE A 301 -25.45 5.58 -7.24
N LEU A 302 -25.58 4.65 -8.17
CA LEU A 302 -24.73 4.59 -9.36
C LEU A 302 -24.94 5.83 -10.24
N VAL A 303 -23.84 6.52 -10.54
CA VAL A 303 -23.80 7.68 -11.46
C VAL A 303 -23.41 7.21 -12.85
N SER A 304 -22.33 6.44 -12.97
CA SER A 304 -21.82 6.00 -14.27
C SER A 304 -20.94 4.77 -14.15
N VAL A 305 -20.77 4.09 -15.29
CA VAL A 305 -19.86 2.97 -15.50
C VAL A 305 -18.92 3.33 -16.64
N VAL A 306 -17.62 3.32 -16.40
CA VAL A 306 -16.58 3.67 -17.38
C VAL A 306 -15.78 2.42 -17.72
N PRO A 307 -15.94 1.85 -18.93
CA PRO A 307 -15.19 0.66 -19.32
C PRO A 307 -13.71 0.98 -19.53
N VAL A 308 -12.85 0.02 -19.20
CA VAL A 308 -11.42 0.06 -19.50
C VAL A 308 -11.21 -0.61 -20.86
N VAL A 309 -10.96 0.21 -21.89
CA VAL A 309 -10.78 -0.25 -23.27
C VAL A 309 -9.31 -0.45 -23.68
N ASN A 310 -8.40 0.33 -23.11
CA ASN A 310 -6.97 0.29 -23.45
C ASN A 310 -6.15 -0.13 -22.23
N LYS A 311 -6.06 -1.43 -21.96
CA LYS A 311 -5.31 -1.97 -20.82
C LYS A 311 -3.83 -1.60 -20.89
N SER A 312 -3.26 -1.09 -19.81
CA SER A 312 -1.86 -0.61 -19.77
C SER A 312 -1.25 -0.73 -18.37
N ASN A 313 0.08 -0.86 -18.34
CA ASN A 313 0.88 -0.76 -17.11
C ASN A 313 1.47 0.66 -16.93
N SER A 314 0.95 1.63 -17.68
CA SER A 314 1.31 3.06 -17.59
C SER A 314 0.14 3.86 -17.00
N VAL A 315 0.43 5.08 -16.53
CA VAL A 315 -0.60 5.95 -15.95
C VAL A 315 -1.69 6.26 -16.96
N GLN A 316 -2.94 6.00 -16.57
CA GLN A 316 -4.13 6.33 -17.34
C GLN A 316 -5.06 7.22 -16.52
N SER A 317 -5.59 8.24 -17.17
CA SER A 317 -6.51 9.20 -16.55
C SER A 317 -7.89 9.09 -17.15
N TYR A 318 -8.90 9.21 -16.30
CA TYR A 318 -10.30 9.04 -16.64
C TYR A 318 -11.11 10.20 -16.06
N THR A 319 -12.23 10.51 -16.70
CA THR A 319 -13.14 11.55 -16.22
C THR A 319 -14.59 11.24 -16.58
N ILE A 320 -15.51 11.61 -15.69
CA ILE A 320 -16.96 11.64 -15.95
C ILE A 320 -17.54 12.95 -15.41
N THR A 321 -18.68 13.37 -15.95
CA THR A 321 -19.47 14.48 -15.39
C THR A 321 -20.84 14.00 -14.94
N ASP A 322 -21.13 14.12 -13.63
CA ASP A 322 -22.48 13.97 -13.07
C ASP A 322 -23.26 15.27 -13.25
N SER A 323 -24.13 15.31 -14.26
CA SER A 323 -24.97 16.47 -14.55
C SER A 323 -26.16 16.65 -13.61
N PHE A 324 -26.42 15.69 -12.71
CA PHE A 324 -27.62 15.65 -11.86
C PHE A 324 -27.30 15.78 -10.36
N ALA A 325 -26.24 16.49 -10.01
CA ALA A 325 -25.85 16.62 -8.62
C ALA A 325 -26.78 17.58 -7.83
N GLY A 326 -27.45 18.54 -8.46
CA GLY A 326 -28.26 19.53 -7.74
C GLY A 326 -27.43 20.35 -6.73
N SER A 327 -28.08 21.04 -5.79
CA SER A 327 -27.41 21.79 -4.71
C SER A 327 -27.55 21.06 -3.38
N ASN A 328 -26.48 20.40 -2.92
CA ASN A 328 -26.37 19.71 -1.62
C ASN A 328 -24.94 19.17 -1.40
N ILE A 329 -24.63 18.70 -0.19
CA ILE A 329 -23.42 17.91 0.05
C ILE A 329 -23.56 16.54 -0.62
N TRP A 330 -22.52 16.13 -1.33
CA TRP A 330 -22.39 14.81 -1.94
C TRP A 330 -21.05 14.17 -1.59
N TYR A 331 -21.10 12.88 -1.33
CA TYR A 331 -19.95 11.98 -1.33
C TYR A 331 -19.94 11.28 -2.67
N TYR A 332 -18.79 11.26 -3.33
CA TYR A 332 -18.55 10.45 -4.51
C TYR A 332 -17.63 9.31 -4.12
N ARG A 333 -17.91 8.10 -4.62
CA ARG A 333 -17.06 6.92 -4.45
C ARG A 333 -16.67 6.40 -5.81
N LEU A 334 -15.39 6.11 -5.96
CA LEU A 334 -14.87 5.35 -7.07
C LEU A 334 -14.77 3.89 -6.65
N SER A 335 -15.45 3.03 -7.38
CA SER A 335 -15.33 1.58 -7.27
C SER A 335 -14.77 1.02 -8.57
N GLU A 336 -14.06 -0.09 -8.51
CA GLU A 336 -13.55 -0.82 -9.66
C GLU A 336 -14.22 -2.19 -9.72
N ARG A 337 -14.63 -2.57 -10.93
CA ARG A 337 -14.98 -3.95 -11.24
C ARG A 337 -13.87 -4.57 -12.08
N SER A 338 -13.36 -5.70 -11.61
CA SER A 338 -12.31 -6.44 -12.31
C SER A 338 -12.86 -7.23 -13.50
N ILE A 339 -11.97 -7.75 -14.37
CA ILE A 339 -12.34 -8.71 -15.42
C ILE A 339 -12.93 -10.03 -14.88
N TYR A 340 -12.79 -10.27 -13.58
CA TYR A 340 -13.36 -11.40 -12.86
C TYR A 340 -14.72 -11.08 -12.21
N ASN A 341 -15.29 -9.89 -12.48
CA ASN A 341 -16.56 -9.37 -11.94
C ASN A 341 -16.58 -9.10 -10.43
N GLU A 342 -15.42 -9.02 -9.78
CA GLU A 342 -15.32 -8.61 -8.37
C GLU A 342 -15.42 -7.08 -8.28
N LEU A 343 -16.14 -6.56 -7.28
CA LEU A 343 -16.37 -5.12 -7.09
C LEU A 343 -15.68 -4.61 -5.82
N THR A 344 -14.88 -3.56 -5.95
CA THR A 344 -14.05 -2.99 -4.88
C THR A 344 -14.21 -1.49 -4.82
N ALA A 345 -14.42 -0.92 -3.62
CA ALA A 345 -14.34 0.52 -3.41
C ALA A 345 -12.88 0.96 -3.27
N LEU A 346 -12.44 1.94 -4.07
CA LEU A 346 -11.07 2.44 -4.08
C LEU A 346 -10.88 3.70 -3.22
N LEU A 347 -11.73 4.72 -3.40
CA LEU A 347 -11.65 5.99 -2.64
C LEU A 347 -13.01 6.70 -2.57
N ILE A 348 -13.15 7.59 -1.58
CA ILE A 348 -14.29 8.49 -1.42
C ILE A 348 -13.80 9.94 -1.49
N SER A 349 -14.44 10.75 -2.33
CA SER A 349 -14.24 12.20 -2.42
C SER A 349 -15.46 12.93 -1.84
N TYR A 350 -15.21 13.88 -0.95
CA TYR A 350 -16.25 14.76 -0.39
C TYR A 350 -16.41 16.01 -1.26
N LEU A 351 -17.65 16.41 -1.54
CA LEU A 351 -17.94 17.63 -2.29
C LEU A 351 -19.21 18.32 -1.78
N ASP A 352 -19.08 19.54 -1.27
CA ASP A 352 -20.22 20.38 -0.91
C ASP A 352 -20.69 21.20 -2.13
N LEU A 353 -21.89 20.91 -2.65
CA LEU A 353 -22.54 21.67 -3.71
C LEU A 353 -23.66 22.58 -3.18
N GLY A 354 -23.74 22.81 -1.87
CA GLY A 354 -24.72 23.71 -1.27
C GLY A 354 -24.75 25.08 -1.97
N ASP A 355 -25.85 25.82 -1.77
CA ASP A 355 -26.20 27.12 -2.38
C ASP A 355 -25.23 28.28 -2.06
N GLY A 356 -23.93 28.03 -2.03
CA GLY A 356 -22.87 29.02 -2.12
C GLY A 356 -22.79 29.62 -3.52
N GLN A 357 -23.89 30.18 -4.05
CA GLN A 357 -23.76 31.27 -5.02
C GLN A 357 -22.96 32.45 -4.41
N ASN A 358 -22.79 32.47 -3.08
CA ASN A 358 -22.01 33.46 -2.34
C ASN A 358 -20.89 32.89 -1.45
N ASP A 359 -20.63 31.59 -1.40
CA ASP A 359 -19.46 31.10 -0.66
C ASP A 359 -18.20 31.33 -1.48
N PRO A 360 -17.10 31.77 -0.86
CA PRO A 360 -15.86 31.99 -1.57
C PRO A 360 -15.23 30.67 -2.03
N ILE A 361 -14.69 30.67 -3.24
CA ILE A 361 -13.64 29.74 -3.62
C ILE A 361 -12.41 30.12 -2.79
N ILE A 362 -11.97 29.19 -1.93
CA ILE A 362 -10.75 29.32 -1.14
C ILE A 362 -9.76 28.27 -1.64
N LEU A 363 -8.61 28.71 -2.15
CA LEU A 363 -7.51 27.83 -2.55
C LEU A 363 -6.27 28.20 -1.73
N ILE A 364 -5.59 27.19 -1.21
CA ILE A 364 -4.35 27.36 -0.45
C ILE A 364 -3.26 26.56 -1.14
N TYR A 365 -2.22 27.26 -1.61
CA TYR A 365 -1.14 26.64 -2.38
C TYR A 365 0.16 27.46 -2.28
N PRO A 366 1.33 26.84 -2.55
CA PRO A 366 1.52 25.39 -2.62
C PRO A 366 1.30 24.75 -1.23
N ASN A 367 0.94 23.47 -1.21
CA ASN A 367 0.86 22.68 0.03
C ASN A 367 1.35 21.25 -0.27
N PRO A 368 2.55 20.84 0.17
CA PRO A 368 3.48 21.57 1.05
C PRO A 368 4.05 22.88 0.47
N CYS A 369 4.38 23.85 1.33
CA CYS A 369 5.02 25.12 0.99
C CYS A 369 6.45 25.22 1.54
N GLN A 370 7.30 26.00 0.86
CA GLN A 370 8.68 26.27 1.27
C GLN A 370 8.79 27.66 1.93
N GLY A 371 7.87 27.98 2.84
CA GLY A 371 7.84 29.27 3.52
C GLY A 371 7.12 30.40 2.79
N GLU A 372 6.58 30.18 1.58
CA GLU A 372 5.63 31.11 0.95
C GLU A 372 4.28 30.40 0.78
N LEU A 373 3.21 30.98 1.32
CA LEU A 373 1.85 30.44 1.24
C LEU A 373 0.93 31.44 0.53
N ASN A 374 0.31 31.00 -0.56
CA ASN A 374 -0.70 31.77 -1.27
C ASN A 374 -2.10 31.30 -0.87
N ILE A 375 -2.95 32.24 -0.49
CA ILE A 375 -4.36 32.02 -0.22
C ILE A 375 -5.17 32.84 -1.22
N HIS A 376 -5.80 32.15 -2.16
CA HIS A 376 -6.75 32.76 -3.07
C HIS A 376 -8.14 32.71 -2.43
N ILE A 377 -8.79 33.87 -2.32
CA ILE A 377 -10.20 33.97 -1.93
C ILE A 377 -10.96 34.71 -3.04
N SER A 378 -12.08 34.15 -3.50
CA SER A 378 -12.85 34.79 -4.58
C SER A 378 -13.48 36.13 -4.16
N ASN A 379 -13.84 36.92 -5.17
CA ASN A 379 -14.22 38.33 -5.01
C ASN A 379 -15.56 38.60 -4.32
N ASN A 380 -16.29 37.56 -3.93
CA ASN A 380 -17.59 37.62 -3.28
C ASN A 380 -17.51 37.76 -1.74
N VAL A 381 -16.32 37.88 -1.16
CA VAL A 381 -16.14 38.02 0.29
C VAL A 381 -15.48 39.34 0.66
N GLU A 382 -16.23 40.19 1.37
CA GLU A 382 -15.75 41.49 1.83
C GLU A 382 -14.90 41.40 3.10
N LYS A 383 -15.09 40.37 3.93
CA LYS A 383 -14.46 40.24 5.26
C LYS A 383 -14.05 38.81 5.54
N ALA A 384 -12.80 38.47 5.21
CA ALA A 384 -12.17 37.22 5.60
C ALA A 384 -10.92 37.46 6.45
N ILE A 385 -10.68 36.55 7.39
CA ILE A 385 -9.50 36.54 8.25
C ILE A 385 -8.90 35.14 8.18
N VAL A 386 -7.60 35.05 7.91
CA VAL A 386 -6.83 33.83 8.08
C VAL A 386 -6.12 33.84 9.42
N GLU A 387 -6.18 32.72 10.11
CA GLU A 387 -5.36 32.38 11.27
C GLU A 387 -4.52 31.15 10.91
N VAL A 388 -3.19 31.25 10.99
CA VAL A 388 -2.31 30.06 10.94
C VAL A 388 -2.01 29.64 12.36
N LEU A 389 -2.31 28.40 12.69
CA LEU A 389 -2.20 27.83 14.03
C LEU A 389 -1.16 26.71 14.04
N ASN A 390 -0.37 26.61 15.12
CA ASN A 390 0.38 25.39 15.38
C ASN A 390 -0.53 24.26 15.90
N LEU A 391 0.02 23.06 16.09
CA LEU A 391 -0.72 21.89 16.60
C LEU A 391 -1.24 22.07 18.04
N GLU A 392 -0.67 22.99 18.81
CA GLU A 392 -1.14 23.35 20.16
C GLU A 392 -2.30 24.37 20.12
N GLY A 393 -2.72 24.80 18.93
CA GLY A 393 -3.77 25.80 18.74
C GLY A 393 -3.30 27.25 18.95
N LYS A 394 -1.99 27.49 19.10
CA LYS A 394 -1.42 28.84 19.18
C LYS A 394 -1.45 29.51 17.81
N THR A 395 -2.04 30.69 17.74
CA THR A 395 -2.03 31.53 16.53
C THR A 395 -0.64 32.10 16.28
N LEU A 396 -0.08 31.79 15.12
CA LEU A 396 1.23 32.24 14.65
C LEU A 396 1.12 33.35 13.60
N LEU A 397 0.06 33.32 12.79
CA LEU A 397 -0.29 34.38 11.85
C LEU A 397 -1.77 34.71 12.01
N ASN A 398 -2.10 35.99 11.97
CA ASN A 398 -3.47 36.47 11.87
C ASN A 398 -3.50 37.66 10.92
N SER A 399 -4.21 37.52 9.80
CA SER A 399 -4.30 38.58 8.80
C SER A 399 -5.67 38.64 8.16
N LYS A 400 -6.07 39.85 7.76
CA LYS A 400 -7.22 40.03 6.88
C LYS A 400 -6.84 39.56 5.47
N LEU A 401 -7.76 38.85 4.82
CA LEU A 401 -7.65 38.49 3.42
C LEU A 401 -8.40 39.54 2.58
N LYS A 402 -7.81 39.90 1.44
CA LYS A 402 -8.46 40.66 0.37
C LYS A 402 -8.95 39.70 -0.71
N PRO A 403 -10.03 40.02 -1.44
CA PRO A 403 -10.35 39.40 -2.73
C PRO A 403 -9.11 39.19 -3.61
N GLY A 404 -8.96 37.99 -4.18
CA GLY A 404 -7.83 37.59 -4.99
C GLY A 404 -6.76 36.82 -4.21
N VAL A 405 -5.51 36.89 -4.69
CA VAL A 405 -4.37 36.17 -4.10
C VAL A 405 -3.76 36.99 -2.96
N ASN A 406 -3.60 36.36 -1.80
CA ASN A 406 -2.91 36.89 -0.63
C ASN A 406 -1.69 36.01 -0.37
N THR A 407 -0.50 36.60 -0.44
CA THR A 407 0.76 35.89 -0.23
C THR A 407 1.26 36.15 1.19
N PHE A 408 1.63 35.08 1.89
CA PHE A 408 2.16 35.12 3.25
C PHE A 408 3.56 34.53 3.27
N ASP A 409 4.50 35.30 3.82
CA ASP A 409 5.82 34.82 4.16
C ASP A 409 5.78 34.13 5.53
N LEU A 410 6.04 32.83 5.49
CA LEU A 410 6.12 31.91 6.62
C LEU A 410 7.55 31.38 6.81
N GLN A 411 8.58 31.99 6.21
CA GLN A 411 9.97 31.52 6.31
C GLN A 411 10.50 31.51 7.75
N LEU A 412 9.93 32.34 8.64
CA LEU A 412 10.28 32.38 10.06
C LEU A 412 9.61 31.26 10.87
N LEU A 413 8.70 30.49 10.28
CA LEU A 413 8.09 29.33 10.93
C LEU A 413 8.94 28.08 10.70
N THR A 414 9.03 27.23 11.72
CA THR A 414 9.77 25.96 11.61
C THR A 414 9.07 25.00 10.65
N GLN A 415 9.82 24.08 10.03
CA GLN A 415 9.21 23.00 9.25
C GLN A 415 8.23 22.20 10.10
N GLY A 416 7.08 21.82 9.54
CA GLY A 416 6.04 21.10 10.28
C GLY A 416 4.63 21.27 9.73
N ILE A 417 3.66 20.75 10.48
CA ILE A 417 2.24 20.81 10.16
C ILE A 417 1.59 21.98 10.90
N TYR A 418 0.80 22.77 10.18
CA TYR A 418 0.01 23.86 10.73
C TYR A 418 -1.43 23.77 10.22
N LEU A 419 -2.33 24.54 10.83
CA LEU A 419 -3.71 24.67 10.39
C LEU A 419 -3.97 26.10 9.92
N ALA A 420 -4.35 26.26 8.65
CA ALA A 420 -4.88 27.52 8.14
C ALA A 420 -6.39 27.54 8.36
N LYS A 421 -6.83 28.37 9.30
CA LYS A 421 -8.24 28.58 9.62
C LYS A 421 -8.70 29.89 9.02
N ILE A 422 -9.62 29.84 8.06
CA ILE A 422 -10.15 31.02 7.39
C ILE A 422 -11.57 31.24 7.87
N ARG A 423 -11.82 32.39 8.50
CA ARG A 423 -13.15 32.81 8.92
C ARG A 423 -13.64 33.87 7.96
N TYR A 424 -14.82 33.66 7.40
CA TYR A 424 -15.51 34.62 6.55
C TYR A 424 -16.98 34.61 6.89
N ASP A 425 -17.58 35.79 6.96
CA ASP A 425 -18.96 35.99 7.42
C ASP A 425 -19.23 35.33 8.78
N ARG A 426 -19.89 34.16 8.78
CA ARG A 426 -20.16 33.32 9.96
C ARG A 426 -19.68 31.87 9.78
N LYS A 427 -18.90 31.61 8.74
CA LYS A 427 -18.38 30.29 8.37
C LYS A 427 -16.89 30.20 8.69
N VAL A 428 -16.45 28.95 8.84
CA VAL A 428 -15.07 28.62 9.11
C VAL A 428 -14.65 27.55 8.11
N PHE A 429 -13.65 27.88 7.30
CA PHE A 429 -12.90 26.92 6.49
C PHE A 429 -11.60 26.59 7.21
N SER A 430 -11.12 25.35 7.11
CA SER A 430 -9.89 24.92 7.77
C SER A 430 -9.16 23.92 6.90
N GLU A 431 -7.88 24.17 6.66
CA GLU A 431 -7.03 23.34 5.82
C GLU A 431 -5.71 23.06 6.54
N LYS A 432 -5.25 21.81 6.46
CA LYS A 432 -3.91 21.43 6.93
C LYS A 432 -2.87 21.98 5.96
N ILE A 433 -1.91 22.76 6.44
CA ILE A 433 -0.75 23.19 5.65
C ILE A 433 0.53 22.52 6.15
N VAL A 434 1.42 22.16 5.22
CA VAL A 434 2.72 21.57 5.51
C VAL A 434 3.81 22.56 5.09
N ILE A 435 4.71 22.93 6.00
CA ILE A 435 5.91 23.72 5.70
C ILE A 435 7.11 22.78 5.64
N SER A 436 7.82 22.77 4.52
CA SER A 436 9.04 21.99 4.29
C SER A 436 10.02 22.81 3.47
N PHE A 437 11.27 23.00 3.94
CA PHE A 437 12.31 23.59 3.12
C PHE A 437 13.14 22.46 2.51
N GLN A 438 13.49 22.56 1.22
CA GLN A 438 14.46 21.63 0.64
C GLN A 438 15.83 21.90 1.25
N GLU A 439 16.45 20.85 1.78
CA GLU A 439 17.88 20.85 2.12
C GLU A 439 18.75 20.73 0.87
#